data_AF-A0A1M4YJX8-F1
#
_entry.id   AF-A0A1M4YJX8-F1
#
_cell.length_a   1.000
_cell.length_b   1.000
_cell.length_c   1.000
_cell.angle_alpha   90.00
_cell.angle_beta   90.00
_cell.angle_gamma   90.00
#
_symmetry.space_group_name_H-M   'P 1'
#
loop_
_entity.id
_entity.type
_entity.pdbx_description
1 polymer ?
#
loop_
_entity_poly.entity_id
_entity_poly.type
_entity_poly.pdbx_seq_one_letter_code
_entity_poly.pdbx_strand_id
1 'polypeptide(L)'
;MTKKVSHTKFKALLVAYKELDPEIYTELSNHFISTIKSPSDVISSLGISERSAIGLSYRIALYKRWFKDASLEKLNQGYHLGIIEIPASYGDETESFVKDFDKIFGDHVIIVSTEEF
;
A
#
# COMPACT_ATOMS: atom_id res chain seq x y z
N MET A 1 -2.20 -24.46 25.65
CA MET A 1 -1.46 -23.69 24.63
C MET A 1 -2.17 -22.35 24.46
N THR A 2 -1.63 -21.29 25.05
CA THR A 2 -2.23 -19.96 24.95
C THR A 2 -1.87 -19.39 23.57
N LYS A 3 -2.85 -19.29 22.67
CA LYS A 3 -2.70 -18.55 21.40
C LYS A 3 -2.29 -17.12 21.77
N LYS A 4 -1.06 -16.71 21.41
CA LYS A 4 -0.71 -15.29 21.35
C LYS A 4 -1.71 -14.64 20.39
N VAL A 5 -2.63 -13.83 20.92
CA VAL A 5 -3.49 -12.99 20.10
C VAL A 5 -2.56 -11.93 19.50
N SER A 6 -2.31 -12.04 18.19
CA SER A 6 -1.68 -10.94 17.47
C SER A 6 -2.61 -9.73 17.59
N HIS A 7 -2.09 -8.61 18.10
CA HIS A 7 -2.82 -7.36 18.22
C HIS A 7 -2.87 -6.58 16.89
N THR A 8 -2.24 -7.09 15.82
CA THR A 8 -2.24 -6.48 14.49
C THR A 8 -3.68 -6.39 13.98
N LYS A 9 -4.15 -5.16 13.73
CA LYS A 9 -5.47 -4.88 13.19
C LYS A 9 -5.46 -4.75 11.68
N PHE A 10 -4.36 -4.23 11.13
CA PHE A 10 -4.22 -3.96 9.72
C PHE A 10 -2.82 -4.29 9.22
N LYS A 11 -2.76 -4.74 7.97
CA LYS A 11 -1.54 -4.88 7.19
C LYS A 11 -1.59 -3.91 6.02
N ALA A 12 -0.55 -3.12 5.85
CA ALA A 12 -0.41 -2.19 4.74
C ALA A 12 0.59 -2.75 3.72
N LEU A 13 0.23 -2.72 2.45
CA LEU A 13 1.11 -3.06 1.33
C LEU A 13 1.37 -1.82 0.49
N LEU A 14 2.63 -1.62 0.11
CA LEU A 14 3.01 -0.70 -0.95
C LEU A 14 3.17 -1.49 -2.25
N VAL A 15 2.34 -1.18 -3.25
CA VAL A 15 2.38 -1.83 -4.56
C VAL A 15 2.86 -0.82 -5.60
N ALA A 16 3.96 -1.12 -6.27
CA ALA A 16 4.42 -0.39 -7.45
C ALA A 16 3.80 -0.96 -8.70
N TYR A 17 3.38 -0.11 -9.64
CA TYR A 17 2.85 -0.54 -10.92
C TYR A 17 3.26 0.38 -12.07
N LYS A 18 3.42 -0.17 -13.27
CA LYS A 18 3.68 0.58 -14.51
C LYS A 18 3.17 -0.19 -15.73
N GLU A 19 2.82 0.53 -16.79
CA GLU A 19 2.48 -0.05 -18.10
C GLU A 19 1.40 -1.15 -18.03
N LEU A 20 0.35 -0.92 -17.23
CA LEU A 20 -0.78 -1.84 -17.12
C LEU A 20 -1.87 -1.50 -18.13
N ASP A 21 -2.49 -2.54 -18.69
CA ASP A 21 -3.72 -2.38 -19.46
C ASP A 21 -4.83 -1.78 -18.59
N PRO A 22 -5.76 -1.00 -19.15
CA PRO A 22 -6.80 -0.32 -18.39
C PRO A 22 -7.67 -1.25 -17.52
N GLU A 23 -7.95 -2.46 -18.00
CA GLU A 23 -8.76 -3.46 -17.27
C GLU A 23 -7.99 -3.97 -16.03
N ILE A 24 -6.71 -4.32 -16.21
CA ILE A 24 -5.83 -4.80 -15.14
C ILE A 24 -5.59 -3.71 -14.10
N TYR A 25 -5.35 -2.47 -14.56
CA TYR A 25 -5.24 -1.32 -13.67
C TYR A 25 -6.52 -1.12 -12.87
N THR A 26 -7.69 -1.23 -13.50
CA THR A 26 -8.99 -1.06 -12.82
C THR A 26 -9.14 -2.10 -11.72
N GLU A 27 -8.86 -3.37 -12.01
CA GLU A 27 -8.94 -4.46 -11.05
C GLU A 27 -8.01 -4.23 -9.85
N LEU A 28 -6.73 -3.93 -10.10
CA LEU A 28 -5.75 -3.65 -9.06
C LEU A 28 -6.14 -2.40 -8.23
N SER A 29 -6.57 -1.32 -8.89
CA SER A 29 -6.86 -0.04 -8.26
C SER A 29 -8.06 -0.06 -7.31
N ASN A 30 -8.99 -1.01 -7.49
CA ASN A 30 -10.12 -1.21 -6.58
C ASN A 30 -9.68 -1.58 -5.15
N HIS A 31 -8.46 -2.10 -4.99
CA HIS A 31 -7.89 -2.43 -3.68
C HIS A 31 -7.11 -1.26 -3.06
N PHE A 32 -6.85 -0.19 -3.82
CA PHE A 32 -6.08 0.94 -3.31
C PHE A 32 -6.93 1.84 -2.42
N ILE A 33 -6.45 2.05 -1.19
CA ILE A 33 -6.98 3.10 -0.31
C ILE A 33 -6.35 4.46 -0.60
N SER A 34 -5.19 4.47 -1.28
CA SER A 34 -4.50 5.68 -1.70
C SER A 34 -3.54 5.40 -2.86
N THR A 35 -3.26 6.42 -3.67
CA THR A 35 -2.21 6.37 -4.70
C THR A 35 -1.15 7.43 -4.44
N ILE A 36 0.07 7.17 -4.92
CA ILE A 36 1.21 8.09 -4.88
C ILE A 36 1.72 8.17 -6.31
N LYS A 37 1.58 9.35 -6.92
CA LYS A 37 1.95 9.58 -8.33
C LYS A 37 3.17 10.48 -8.45
N SER A 38 3.54 11.16 -7.36
CA SER A 38 4.64 12.11 -7.31
C SER A 38 5.34 12.10 -5.95
N PRO A 39 6.62 12.50 -5.88
CA PRO A 39 7.33 12.67 -4.62
C PRO A 39 6.63 13.63 -3.63
N SER A 40 5.95 14.65 -4.14
CA SER A 40 5.15 15.59 -3.35
C SER A 40 4.00 14.92 -2.59
N ASP A 41 3.41 13.85 -3.12
CA ASP A 41 2.31 13.13 -2.47
C ASP A 41 2.76 12.38 -1.21
N VAL A 42 4.05 12.05 -1.14
CA VAL A 42 4.70 11.44 0.01
C VAL A 42 5.08 12.52 1.02
N ILE A 43 5.79 13.56 0.56
CA ILE A 43 6.36 14.59 1.44
C ILE A 43 5.28 15.40 2.16
N SER A 44 4.18 15.75 1.47
CA SER A 44 3.05 16.50 2.04
C SER A 44 2.36 15.77 3.19
N SER A 45 2.38 14.43 3.18
CA SER A 45 1.76 13.61 4.22
C SER A 45 2.57 13.52 5.52
N LEU A 46 3.87 13.88 5.49
CA LEU A 46 4.75 13.83 6.66
C LEU A 46 4.45 14.90 7.71
N GLY A 47 3.74 15.97 7.32
CA GLY A 47 3.33 17.06 8.21
C GLY A 47 2.00 16.85 8.93
N ILE A 48 1.29 15.74 8.67
CA ILE A 48 -0.01 15.47 9.29
C ILE A 48 0.23 15.06 10.75
N SER A 49 -0.25 15.89 11.69
CA SER A 49 -0.14 15.61 13.11
C SER A 49 -1.09 14.47 13.52
N GLU A 50 -0.60 13.53 14.33
CA GLU A 50 -1.38 12.39 14.82
C GLU A 50 -2.63 12.80 15.64
N ARG A 51 -2.68 14.06 16.10
CA ARG A 51 -3.79 14.58 16.91
C ARG A 51 -5.00 15.04 16.09
N SER A 52 -4.84 15.31 14.80
CA SER A 52 -5.90 15.91 13.96
C SER A 52 -6.48 14.96 12.91
N ALA A 53 -5.85 13.81 12.68
CA ALA A 53 -6.36 12.80 11.77
C ALA A 53 -6.87 11.59 12.57
N ILE A 54 -8.10 11.18 12.30
CA ILE A 54 -8.73 9.97 12.86
C ILE A 54 -9.23 9.12 11.69
N GLY A 55 -9.13 7.79 11.80
CA GLY A 55 -9.66 6.88 10.79
C GLY A 55 -8.71 6.67 9.60
N LEU A 56 -9.27 6.51 8.39
CA LEU A 56 -8.51 6.09 7.21
C LEU A 56 -7.46 7.12 6.76
N SER A 57 -7.76 8.42 6.84
CA SER A 57 -6.83 9.49 6.44
C SER A 57 -5.56 9.51 7.30
N TYR A 58 -5.71 9.26 8.61
CA TYR A 58 -4.57 9.08 9.52
C TYR A 58 -3.71 7.89 9.12
N ARG A 59 -4.34 6.74 8.87
CA ARG A 59 -3.62 5.51 8.48
C ARG A 59 -2.91 5.68 7.14
N ILE A 60 -3.53 6.31 6.14
CA ILE A 60 -2.88 6.65 4.87
C ILE A 60 -1.64 7.52 5.09
N ALA A 61 -1.72 8.55 5.93
CA ALA A 61 -0.58 9.41 6.23
C ALA A 61 0.55 8.64 6.93
N LEU A 62 0.19 7.78 7.87
CA LEU A 62 1.13 6.88 8.55
C LEU A 62 1.83 5.93 7.57
N TYR A 63 1.08 5.28 6.67
CA TYR A 63 1.61 4.37 5.67
C TYR A 63 2.52 5.08 4.68
N LYS A 64 2.14 6.27 4.20
CA LYS A 64 3.01 7.08 3.34
C LYS A 64 4.32 7.46 4.03
N ARG A 65 4.29 7.69 5.35
CA ARG A 65 5.49 7.94 6.14
C ARG A 65 6.38 6.70 6.25
N TRP A 66 5.80 5.52 6.51
CA TRP A 66 6.55 4.25 6.57
C TRP A 66 7.16 3.89 5.21
N PHE A 67 6.39 4.05 4.14
CA PHE A 67 6.81 3.71 2.79
C PHE A 67 7.59 4.82 2.09
N LYS A 68 8.03 5.87 2.79
CA LYS A 68 8.59 7.07 2.17
C LYS A 68 9.75 6.74 1.24
N ASP A 69 10.78 6.07 1.75
CA ASP A 69 12.03 5.88 1.00
C ASP A 69 11.81 4.92 -0.17
N ALA A 70 11.08 3.82 0.05
CA ALA A 70 10.66 2.89 -0.98
C ALA A 70 9.81 3.55 -2.08
N SER A 71 8.92 4.46 -1.70
CA SER A 71 8.09 5.21 -2.64
C SER A 71 8.94 6.11 -3.52
N LEU A 72 9.86 6.87 -2.92
CA LEU A 72 10.75 7.78 -3.67
C LEU A 72 11.65 7.01 -4.63
N GLU A 73 12.18 5.86 -4.22
CA GLU A 73 12.99 5.00 -5.07
C GLU A 73 12.20 4.51 -6.29
N LYS A 74 10.98 3.98 -6.10
CA LYS A 74 10.17 3.42 -7.18
C LYS A 74 9.63 4.50 -8.12
N LEU A 75 9.27 5.67 -7.61
CA LEU A 75 8.91 6.83 -8.44
C LEU A 75 10.05 7.23 -9.37
N ASN A 76 11.30 7.22 -8.89
CA ASN A 76 12.47 7.51 -9.74
C ASN A 76 12.71 6.43 -10.82
N GLN A 77 12.24 5.21 -10.59
CA GLN A 77 12.25 4.11 -11.56
C GLN A 77 11.08 4.17 -12.57
N GLY A 78 10.23 5.20 -12.49
CA GLY A 78 9.09 5.41 -13.40
C GLY A 78 7.81 4.67 -13.00
N TYR A 79 7.74 4.12 -11.80
CA TYR A 79 6.54 3.46 -11.29
C TYR A 79 5.54 4.47 -10.72
N HIS A 80 4.27 4.11 -10.79
CA HIS A 80 3.23 4.63 -9.91
C HIS A 80 3.07 3.69 -8.70
N LEU A 81 2.45 4.19 -7.64
CA LEU A 81 2.32 3.42 -6.40
C LEU A 81 0.89 3.48 -5.86
N GLY A 82 0.44 2.36 -5.33
CA GLY A 82 -0.81 2.21 -4.59
C GLY A 82 -0.55 1.67 -3.19
N ILE A 83 -1.34 2.14 -2.22
CA ILE A 83 -1.35 1.60 -0.87
C ILE A 83 -2.61 0.75 -0.72
N ILE A 84 -2.44 -0.50 -0.30
CA ILE A 84 -3.52 -1.42 0.04
C ILE A 84 -3.51 -1.61 1.56
N GLU A 85 -4.68 -1.55 2.18
CA GLU A 85 -4.86 -1.90 3.60
C GLU A 85 -5.70 -3.15 3.70
N ILE A 86 -5.21 -4.11 4.47
CA ILE A 86 -5.78 -5.43 4.64
C ILE A 86 -6.16 -5.59 6.12
N PRO A 87 -7.46 -5.61 6.46
CA PRO A 87 -7.91 -5.87 7.83
C PRO A 87 -7.60 -7.31 8.25
N ALA A 88 -7.08 -7.50 9.46
CA ALA A 88 -6.71 -8.82 9.98
C ALA A 88 -7.88 -9.81 10.07
N SER A 89 -9.13 -9.32 10.12
CA SER A 89 -10.34 -10.14 10.21
C SER A 89 -10.82 -10.73 8.87
N TYR A 90 -10.34 -10.23 7.72
CA TYR A 90 -10.85 -10.60 6.38
C TYR A 90 -9.75 -10.68 5.30
N GLY A 91 -8.47 -10.72 5.71
CA GLY A 91 -7.36 -10.29 4.86
C GLY A 91 -6.79 -11.28 3.84
N ASP A 92 -7.14 -12.57 3.93
CA ASP A 92 -6.44 -13.61 3.17
C ASP A 92 -6.69 -13.51 1.65
N GLU A 93 -7.89 -13.09 1.23
CA GLU A 93 -8.24 -12.99 -0.20
C GLU A 93 -7.56 -11.81 -0.89
N THR A 94 -7.57 -10.62 -0.27
CA THR A 94 -6.90 -9.44 -0.85
C THR A 94 -5.39 -9.64 -0.87
N GLU A 95 -4.81 -10.24 0.17
CA GLU A 95 -3.37 -10.52 0.16
C GLU A 95 -2.99 -11.54 -0.92
N SER A 96 -3.78 -12.60 -1.09
CA SER A 96 -3.54 -13.61 -2.11
C SER A 96 -3.67 -13.02 -3.52
N PHE A 97 -4.71 -12.22 -3.76
CA PHE A 97 -4.92 -11.52 -5.04
C PHE A 97 -3.71 -10.66 -5.45
N VAL A 98 -3.19 -9.83 -4.54
CA VAL A 98 -2.07 -8.93 -4.85
C VAL A 98 -0.79 -9.73 -5.10
N LYS A 99 -0.58 -10.83 -4.37
CA LYS A 99 0.56 -11.74 -4.60
C LYS A 99 0.46 -12.45 -5.95
N ASP A 100 -0.74 -12.83 -6.36
CA ASP A 100 -0.96 -13.42 -7.67
C ASP A 100 -0.67 -12.39 -8.78
N PHE A 101 -1.10 -11.14 -8.62
CA PHE A 101 -0.76 -10.04 -9.54
C PHE A 101 0.74 -9.81 -9.65
N ASP A 102 1.45 -9.74 -8.51
CA ASP A 102 2.91 -9.61 -8.46
C ASP A 102 3.60 -10.74 -9.22
N LYS A 103 3.12 -11.97 -9.03
CA LYS A 103 3.66 -13.15 -9.73
C LYS A 103 3.33 -13.20 -11.22
N ILE A 104 2.14 -12.78 -11.62
CA ILE A 104 1.66 -12.83 -13.02
C ILE A 104 2.29 -11.72 -13.84
N PHE A 105 2.34 -10.50 -13.29
CA PHE A 105 2.74 -9.31 -14.02
C PHE A 105 4.19 -8.86 -13.73
N GLY A 106 4.85 -9.43 -12.72
CA GLY A 106 6.28 -9.28 -12.45
C GLY A 106 6.72 -7.81 -12.42
N ASP A 107 7.61 -7.41 -13.32
CA ASP A 107 8.13 -6.04 -13.37
C ASP A 107 7.07 -4.94 -13.56
N HIS A 108 5.83 -5.29 -13.92
CA HIS A 108 4.70 -4.37 -14.07
C HIS A 108 3.88 -4.16 -12.79
N VAL A 109 3.90 -5.10 -11.83
CA VAL A 109 3.25 -4.98 -10.53
C VAL A 109 4.14 -5.62 -9.48
N ILE A 110 4.59 -4.85 -8.50
CA ILE A 110 5.55 -5.32 -7.49
C ILE A 110 5.06 -4.96 -6.10
N ILE A 111 5.02 -5.93 -5.18
CA ILE A 111 4.90 -5.62 -3.75
C ILE A 111 6.26 -5.12 -3.25
N VAL A 112 6.35 -3.82 -2.96
CA VAL A 112 7.61 -3.16 -2.61
C VAL A 112 7.90 -3.27 -1.12
N SER A 113 6.88 -3.12 -0.29
CA SER A 113 7.02 -3.13 1.16
C SER A 113 5.72 -3.53 1.84
N THR A 114 5.82 -4.00 3.08
CA THR A 114 4.73 -4.50 3.91
C THR A 114 4.95 -4.08 5.34
N GLU A 115 3.93 -3.50 5.97
CA GLU A 115 3.97 -3.04 7.37
C GLU A 115 2.70 -3.48 8.10
N GLU A 116 2.80 -3.68 9.42
CA GLU A 116 1.70 -4.13 10.27
C GLU A 116 1.38 -3.08 11.36
N PHE A 117 0.08 -2.85 11.62
CA PHE A 117 -0.45 -1.88 12.58
C PHE A 117 -1.52 -2.50 13.49
#